data_AF-A0A415K5Q5-F1
#
_entry.id   AF-A0A415K5Q5-F1
#
_cell.length_a   1.000
_cell.length_b   1.000
_cell.length_c   1.000
_cell.angle_alpha   90.00
_cell.angle_beta   90.00
_cell.angle_gamma   90.00
#
_symmetry.space_group_name_H-M   'P 1'
#
loop_
_entity.id
_entity.type
_entity.pdbx_description
1 polymer ?
#
loop_
_entity_poly.entity_id
_entity_poly.type
_entity_poly.pdbx_seq_one_letter_code
_entity_poly.pdbx_strand_id
1 'polypeptide(L)'
;MKVKYFIYLFAVVLVTIAVNLKDRRNQDLNLVANIEAFSAANDESESFNKYYKSSSFTIITIVGENEPKTTTWPCCEKVNDPFSGCSSYLPKCPENN
;
A
#
# COMPACT_ATOMS: atom_id res chain seq x y z
N MET A 1 -39.44 -26.22 40.77
CA MET A 1 -38.18 -25.44 40.84
C MET A 1 -37.21 -25.76 39.70
N LYS A 2 -36.93 -27.03 39.37
CA LYS A 2 -36.00 -27.45 38.29
C LYS A 2 -36.21 -26.78 36.92
N VAL A 3 -37.46 -26.60 36.48
CA VAL A 3 -37.79 -26.00 35.17
C VAL A 3 -37.40 -24.51 35.07
N LYS A 4 -37.54 -23.76 36.18
CA LYS A 4 -37.19 -22.33 36.21
C LYS A 4 -35.69 -22.10 36.03
N TYR A 5 -34.87 -22.97 36.62
CA TYR A 5 -33.41 -22.92 36.46
C TYR A 5 -32.98 -23.27 35.03
N PHE A 6 -33.69 -24.20 34.38
CA PHE A 6 -33.40 -24.59 33.00
C PHE A 6 -33.67 -23.44 32.01
N ILE A 7 -34.77 -22.70 32.21
CA ILE A 7 -35.10 -21.52 31.41
C ILE A 7 -34.06 -20.41 31.61
N TYR A 8 -33.61 -20.19 32.85
CA TYR A 8 -32.55 -19.23 33.14
C TYR A 8 -31.23 -19.59 32.46
N LEU A 9 -30.84 -20.86 32.50
CA LEU A 9 -29.63 -21.34 31.80
C LEU A 9 -29.71 -21.09 30.29
N PHE A 10 -30.86 -21.39 29.69
CA PHE A 10 -31.07 -21.18 28.25
C PHE A 10 -31.02 -19.69 27.87
N ALA A 11 -31.59 -18.82 28.70
CA ALA A 11 -31.57 -17.38 28.49
C ALA A 11 -30.15 -16.81 28.57
N VAL A 12 -29.34 -17.24 29.56
CA VAL A 12 -27.95 -16.82 29.69
C VAL A 12 -27.15 -17.22 28.46
N VAL A 13 -27.26 -18.49 28.03
CA VAL A 13 -26.54 -19.01 26.85
C VAL A 13 -26.90 -18.24 25.58
N LEU A 14 -28.19 -17.96 25.36
CA LEU A 14 -28.65 -17.19 24.19
C LEU A 14 -28.11 -15.76 24.20
N VAL A 15 -28.08 -15.10 25.35
CA VAL A 15 -27.51 -13.76 25.50
C VAL A 15 -26.01 -13.79 25.22
N THR A 16 -25.28 -14.79 25.74
CA THR A 16 -23.83 -14.92 25.47
C THR A 16 -23.54 -15.12 23.98
N ILE A 17 -24.33 -15.95 23.28
CA ILE A 17 -24.18 -16.18 21.84
C ILE A 17 -24.51 -14.91 21.03
N ALA A 18 -25.60 -14.21 21.38
CA ALA A 18 -26.01 -12.98 20.70
C ALA A 18 -24.98 -11.86 20.86
N VAL A 19 -24.37 -11.72 22.04
CA VAL A 19 -23.30 -10.74 22.30
C VAL A 19 -22.05 -11.07 21.47
N ASN A 20 -21.59 -12.33 21.47
CA ASN A 20 -20.41 -12.73 20.69
C ASN A 20 -20.60 -12.53 19.17
N LEU A 21 -21.79 -12.81 18.63
CA LEU A 21 -22.09 -12.58 17.22
C LEU A 21 -22.11 -11.09 16.85
N LYS A 22 -22.61 -10.24 17.76
CA LYS A 22 -22.64 -8.78 17.54
C LYS A 22 -21.23 -8.18 17.61
N ASP A 23 -20.40 -8.64 18.54
CA ASP A 23 -19.00 -8.19 18.68
C ASP A 23 -18.17 -8.55 17.44
N ARG A 24 -18.30 -9.79 16.94
CA ARG A 24 -17.61 -10.22 15.71
C ARG A 24 -17.96 -9.38 14.50
N ARG A 25 -19.25 -9.04 14.30
CA ARG A 25 -19.67 -8.18 13.19
C ARG A 25 -19.14 -6.76 13.31
N ASN A 26 -19.08 -6.21 14.52
CA ASN A 26 -18.53 -4.87 14.74
C ASN A 26 -17.02 -4.83 14.53
N GLN A 27 -16.28 -5.89 14.92
CA GLN A 27 -14.86 -6.01 14.60
C GLN A 27 -14.62 -6.10 13.09
N ASP A 28 -15.41 -6.91 12.38
CA ASP A 28 -15.28 -7.08 10.92
C ASP A 28 -15.56 -5.76 10.19
N LEU A 29 -16.58 -5.02 10.60
CA LEU A 29 -16.92 -3.73 10.02
C LEU A 29 -15.80 -2.69 10.23
N ASN A 30 -15.15 -2.70 11.40
CA ASN A 30 -14.06 -1.76 11.70
C ASN A 30 -12.76 -2.13 10.94
N LEU A 31 -12.52 -3.43 10.71
CA LEU A 31 -11.41 -3.92 9.88
C LEU A 31 -11.61 -3.55 8.40
N VAL A 32 -12.82 -3.75 7.87
CA VAL A 32 -13.16 -3.37 6.49
C VAL A 32 -13.08 -1.86 6.30
N ALA A 33 -13.62 -1.07 7.24
CA ALA A 33 -13.54 0.39 7.17
C ALA A 33 -12.08 0.90 7.19
N ASN A 34 -11.21 0.28 7.98
CA ASN A 34 -9.78 0.61 7.97
C ASN A 34 -9.12 0.22 6.64
N ILE A 35 -9.42 -0.95 6.08
CA ILE A 35 -8.88 -1.39 4.79
C ILE A 35 -9.35 -0.47 3.66
N GLU A 36 -10.62 -0.06 3.65
CA GLU A 36 -11.15 0.90 2.67
C GLU A 36 -10.53 2.28 2.83
N ALA A 37 -10.28 2.75 4.06
CA ALA A 37 -9.56 4.00 4.31
C ALA A 37 -8.08 3.95 3.86
N PHE A 38 -7.40 2.81 4.06
CA PHE A 38 -6.04 2.62 3.55
C PHE A 38 -6.01 2.46 2.02
N SER A 39 -7.02 1.84 1.41
CA SER A 39 -7.14 1.71 -0.05
C SER A 39 -7.44 3.05 -0.70
N ALA A 40 -8.37 3.83 -0.15
CA ALA A 40 -8.69 5.17 -0.65
C ALA A 40 -7.51 6.14 -0.54
N ALA A 41 -6.74 6.06 0.55
CA ALA A 41 -5.50 6.84 0.68
C ALA A 41 -4.38 6.40 -0.29
N ASN A 42 -4.46 5.18 -0.85
CA ASN A 42 -3.47 4.65 -1.78
C ASN A 42 -3.87 4.85 -3.26
N ASP A 43 -5.16 4.98 -3.56
CA ASP A 43 -5.66 5.34 -4.90
C ASP A 43 -5.35 6.81 -5.26
N GLU A 44 -5.19 7.68 -4.27
CA GLU A 44 -4.79 9.09 -4.46
C GLU A 44 -3.27 9.26 -4.65
N SER A 45 -2.49 8.18 -4.67
CA SER A 45 -1.05 8.25 -4.90
C SER A 45 -0.71 8.42 -6.39
N GLU A 46 -1.09 9.55 -6.97
CA GLU A 46 -0.53 10.08 -8.24
C GLU A 46 1.02 10.25 -8.18
N SER A 47 1.63 10.02 -7.01
CA SER A 47 3.06 10.20 -6.75
C SER A 47 3.95 9.05 -7.25
N PHE A 48 3.41 7.90 -7.68
CA PHE A 48 4.23 6.78 -8.16
C PHE A 48 3.84 6.26 -9.54
N ASN A 49 4.80 6.29 -10.46
CA ASN A 49 4.73 5.60 -11.74
C ASN A 49 4.92 4.09 -11.53
N LYS A 50 3.84 3.32 -11.66
CA LYS A 50 3.86 1.85 -11.70
C LYS A 50 4.64 1.36 -12.92
N TYR A 51 5.31 0.21 -12.83
CA TYR A 51 6.21 -0.34 -13.87
C TYR A 51 7.49 0.48 -14.09
N TYR A 52 7.89 1.29 -13.11
CA TYR A 52 9.15 1.99 -13.12
C TYR A 52 9.88 1.77 -11.80
N LYS A 53 11.20 1.59 -11.84
CA LYS A 53 12.07 1.58 -10.65
C LYS A 53 12.90 2.86 -10.60
N SER A 54 13.29 3.28 -9.39
CA SER A 54 14.30 4.32 -9.24
C SER A 54 15.64 3.82 -9.76
N SER A 55 16.25 4.60 -10.64
CA SER A 55 17.55 4.34 -11.28
C SER A 55 18.30 5.66 -11.43
N SER A 56 19.47 5.64 -12.06
CA SER A 56 20.26 6.83 -12.31
C SER A 56 20.99 6.71 -13.64
N PHE A 57 21.09 7.81 -14.37
CA PHE A 57 21.87 7.89 -15.60
C PHE A 57 23.06 8.82 -15.42
N THR A 58 24.14 8.52 -16.11
CA THR A 58 25.40 9.25 -16.00
C THR A 58 25.64 10.05 -17.28
N ILE A 59 25.79 11.36 -17.15
CA ILE A 59 26.15 12.27 -18.24
C ILE A 59 27.64 12.54 -18.14
N ILE A 60 28.37 12.32 -19.24
CA ILE A 60 29.77 12.72 -19.38
C ILE A 60 29.77 14.07 -20.08
N THR A 61 30.13 15.14 -19.37
CA THR A 61 30.27 16.48 -19.93
C THR A 61 31.75 16.83 -20.06
N ILE A 62 32.17 17.20 -21.27
CA ILE A 62 33.52 17.69 -21.53
C ILE A 62 33.48 19.19 -21.33
N VAL A 63 34.00 19.68 -20.21
CA VAL A 63 34.05 21.12 -19.90
C VAL A 63 35.49 21.58 -20.09
N GLY A 64 35.79 22.14 -21.26
CA GLY A 64 37.16 22.57 -21.64
C GLY A 64 38.04 21.43 -22.17
N GLU A 65 39.33 21.73 -22.38
CA GLU A 65 40.22 20.88 -23.18
C GLU A 65 40.69 19.57 -22.54
N ASN A 66 40.55 19.29 -21.23
CA ASN A 66 41.31 18.16 -20.66
C ASN A 66 40.67 17.25 -19.59
N GLU A 67 39.45 17.46 -19.10
CA GLU A 67 38.88 16.52 -18.10
C GLU A 67 37.39 16.21 -18.32
N PRO A 68 37.02 14.92 -18.52
CA PRO A 68 35.62 14.52 -18.57
C PRO A 68 35.02 14.62 -17.17
N LYS A 69 33.99 15.46 -17.01
CA LYS A 69 33.21 15.53 -15.78
C LYS A 69 32.05 14.54 -15.84
N THR A 70 32.03 13.61 -14.90
CA THR A 70 30.95 12.63 -14.74
C THR A 70 29.89 13.18 -13.79
N THR A 71 28.66 13.33 -14.26
CA THR A 71 27.52 13.77 -13.43
C THR A 71 26.43 12.71 -13.47
N THR A 72 25.99 12.22 -12.30
CA THR A 72 24.93 11.23 -12.18
C THR A 72 23.61 11.91 -11.80
N TRP A 73 22.54 11.65 -12.56
CA TRP A 73 21.21 12.20 -12.35
C TRP A 73 20.20 11.08 -12.04
N PRO A 74 19.32 11.25 -11.03
CA PRO A 74 18.30 10.27 -10.70
C PRO A 74 17.19 10.26 -11.76
N CYS A 75 16.67 9.07 -12.09
CA CYS A 75 15.63 8.88 -13.09
C CYS A 75 14.77 7.63 -12.82
N CYS A 76 13.67 7.49 -13.56
CA CYS A 76 12.78 6.34 -13.52
C CYS A 76 13.00 5.42 -14.72
N GLU A 77 13.46 4.19 -14.47
CA GLU A 77 13.70 3.18 -15.50
C GLU A 77 12.50 2.24 -15.59
N LYS A 78 12.01 2.00 -16.81
CA LYS A 78 10.88 1.11 -17.05
C LYS A 78 11.26 -0.34 -16.78
N VAL A 79 10.43 -1.06 -16.02
CA VAL A 79 10.60 -2.48 -15.73
C VAL A 79 9.29 -3.23 -15.87
N ASN A 80 9.37 -4.55 -16.12
CA ASN A 80 8.20 -5.41 -16.27
C ASN A 80 7.67 -5.96 -14.93
N ASP A 81 7.90 -5.25 -13.83
CA ASP A 81 7.46 -5.67 -12.50
C ASP A 81 6.27 -4.81 -12.04
N PRO A 82 5.07 -5.39 -11.84
CA PRO A 82 3.90 -4.65 -11.36
C PRO A 82 4.06 -4.12 -9.93
N PHE A 83 5.02 -4.63 -9.15
CA PHE A 83 5.32 -4.14 -7.80
C PHE A 83 6.40 -3.04 -7.77
N SER A 84 6.94 -2.65 -8.93
CA SER A 84 7.86 -1.54 -9.03
C SER A 84 7.14 -0.18 -9.03
N GLY A 85 7.73 0.78 -8.32
CA GLY A 85 7.28 2.16 -8.29
C GLY A 85 8.45 3.14 -8.31
N CYS A 86 8.33 4.19 -9.11
CA CYS A 86 9.25 5.31 -9.13
C CYS A 86 8.49 6.61 -8.94
N SER A 87 9.06 7.58 -8.23
CA SER A 87 8.39 8.84 -7.95
C SER A 87 8.04 9.57 -9.26
N SER A 88 6.79 10.01 -9.39
CA SER A 88 6.30 10.78 -10.54
C SER A 88 7.03 12.11 -10.73
N TYR A 89 7.73 12.60 -9.71
CA TYR A 89 8.57 13.80 -9.76
C TYR A 89 9.91 13.57 -10.48
N LEU A 90 10.36 12.33 -10.63
CA LEU A 90 11.62 12.02 -11.29
C LEU A 90 11.43 11.88 -12.81
N PRO A 91 12.37 12.38 -13.63
CA PRO A 91 12.31 12.20 -15.08
C PRO A 91 12.50 10.72 -15.46
N LYS A 92 11.96 10.32 -16.61
CA LYS A 92 12.23 8.98 -17.17
C LYS A 92 13.70 8.87 -17.60
N CYS A 93 14.31 7.71 -17.36
CA CYS A 93 15.67 7.46 -17.82
C CYS A 93 15.69 7.46 -19.36
N PRO A 94 16.76 7.97 -19.99
CA PRO A 94 16.94 7.84 -21.43
C PRO A 94 16.97 6.35 -21.81
N GLU A 95 16.16 5.94 -22.78
CA GLU A 95 16.21 4.60 -23.35
C GLU A 95 17.49 4.51 -24.20
N ASN A 96 18.47 3.72 -23.74
CA ASN A 96 19.64 3.40 -24.56
C ASN A 96 19.17 2.48 -25.69
N ASN A 97 18.96 3.04 -26.89
CA ASN A 97 18.83 2.29 -28.14
C ASN A 97 20.18 1.72 -28.58
#